data_AF-A0A399FYA1-F1
#
_entry.id   AF-A0A399FYA1-F1
#
_cell.length_a   1.000
_cell.length_b   1.000
_cell.length_c   1.000
_cell.angle_alpha   90.00
_cell.angle_beta   90.00
_cell.angle_gamma   90.00
#
_symmetry.space_group_name_H-M   'P 1'
#
loop_
_entity.id
_entity.type
_entity.pdbx_description
1 polymer ?
#
loop_
_entity_poly.entity_id
_entity_poly.type
_entity_poly.pdbx_seq_one_letter_code
_entity_poly.pdbx_strand_id
1 'polypeptide(L)' 'MVIKWGRNGRFIACSAYPSCKNTKSIGTGVKCPSQDCGGELVERRARKKGARLFYGCSRYPECKFVTSYLKKI' A
#
# COMPACT_ATOMS: atom_id res chain seq x y z
N MET A 1 -2.91 11.31 12.26
CA MET A 1 -2.19 10.15 11.67
C MET A 1 -0.79 10.60 11.29
N VAL A 2 0.24 9.75 11.44
CA VAL A 2 1.67 10.07 11.23
C VAL A 2 2.36 8.96 10.43
N ILE A 3 3.39 9.30 9.65
CA ILE A 3 4.19 8.30 8.91
C ILE A 3 5.20 7.67 9.87
N LYS A 4 5.22 6.34 9.92
CA LYS A 4 6.19 5.53 10.67
C LYS A 4 6.89 4.52 9.75
N TRP A 5 8.03 4.01 10.20
CA TRP A 5 8.79 2.95 9.51
C TRP A 5 8.65 1.62 10.25
N GLY A 6 8.46 0.54 9.50
CA GLY A 6 8.39 -0.83 10.03
C GLY A 6 9.03 -1.84 9.09
N ARG A 7 8.94 -3.14 9.43
CA ARG A 7 9.55 -4.25 8.66
C ARG A 7 9.16 -4.25 7.17
N ASN A 8 7.93 -3.83 6.88
CA ASN A 8 7.36 -3.85 5.53
C ASN A 8 7.46 -2.50 4.80
N GLY A 9 8.22 -1.54 5.35
CA GLY A 9 8.37 -0.20 4.80
C GLY A 9 7.61 0.85 5.60
N ARG A 10 7.30 1.96 4.93
CA ARG A 10 6.59 3.10 5.52
C ARG A 10 5.09 2.82 5.60
N PHE A 11 4.47 3.25 6.70
CA PHE A 11 3.03 3.11 6.89
C PHE A 11 2.50 4.31 7.68
N ILE A 12 1.19 4.56 7.56
CA ILE A 12 0.49 5.59 8.32
C ILE A 12 -0.04 4.95 9.59
N ALA A 13 0.27 5.55 10.74
CA ALA A 13 -0.21 5.12 12.05
C ALA A 13 -0.99 6.23 12.74
N CYS A 14 -1.79 5.87 13.74
CA CYS A 14 -2.38 6.87 14.64
C CYS A 14 -1.28 7.62 15.41
N SER A 15 -1.46 8.93 15.60
CA SER A 15 -0.55 9.75 16.41
C SER A 15 -0.63 9.39 17.89
N ALA A 16 -1.84 9.08 18.38
CA ALA A 16 -2.12 8.70 19.77
C ALA A 16 -1.85 7.22 20.06
N TYR A 17 -0.77 6.63 19.53
CA TYR A 17 -0.37 5.28 19.95
C TYR A 17 0.16 5.34 21.41
N PRO A 18 -0.24 4.43 22.34
CA PRO A 18 -0.89 3.14 22.14
C PRO A 18 -2.43 3.13 22.26
N SER A 19 -3.07 4.24 22.62
CA SER A 19 -4.53 4.33 22.79
C SER A 19 -5.29 4.17 21.47
N CYS A 20 -4.65 4.48 20.34
CA CYS A 20 -5.17 4.25 19.00
C CYS A 20 -4.17 3.42 18.17
N LYS A 21 -4.57 2.19 17.80
CA LYS A 21 -3.71 1.20 17.11
C LYS A 21 -3.97 1.09 15.60
N ASN A 22 -4.80 1.97 15.04
CA ASN A 22 -5.11 1.95 13.61
C ASN A 22 -3.87 2.22 12.77
N THR A 23 -3.64 1.40 11.74
CA THR A 23 -2.56 1.57 10.77
C THR A 23 -3.08 1.36 9.35
N LYS A 24 -2.52 2.08 8.39
CA LYS A 24 -2.87 2.00 6.97
C LYS A 24 -1.60 2.02 6.11
N SER A 25 -1.65 1.33 4.98
CA SER A 25 -0.60 1.44 3.96
C SER A 25 -0.54 2.84 3.36
N ILE A 26 0.64 3.27 2.93
CA ILE A 26 0.79 4.53 2.20
C ILE A 26 0.34 4.29 0.76
N GLY A 27 -0.62 5.10 0.36
CA GLY A 27 -1.08 5.21 -1.01
C GLY A 27 -0.03 5.87 -1.90
N THR A 28 0.07 5.43 -3.16
CA THR A 28 1.03 6.01 -4.12
C THR A 28 0.46 7.19 -4.90
N GLY A 29 -0.82 7.52 -4.73
CA GLY A 29 -1.53 8.52 -5.55
C GLY A 29 -1.95 8.00 -6.94
N VAL A 30 -1.50 6.80 -7.33
CA VAL A 30 -1.77 6.23 -8.67
C VAL A 30 -3.02 5.35 -8.62
N LYS A 31 -4.07 5.78 -9.33
CA LYS A 31 -5.33 5.01 -9.42
C LYS A 31 -5.08 3.61 -9.95
N CYS A 32 -5.87 2.66 -9.45
CA CYS A 32 -5.86 1.29 -9.97
C CYS A 32 -6.33 1.31 -11.44
N PRO A 33 -5.59 0.71 -12.38
CA PRO A 33 -5.99 0.68 -13.80
C PRO A 33 -7.05 -0.40 -14.11
N SER A 34 -7.43 -1.22 -13.12
CA SER A 34 -8.50 -2.20 -13.29
C SER A 34 -9.82 -1.48 -13.56
N GLN A 35 -10.57 -1.94 -14.57
CA GLN A 35 -11.92 -1.45 -14.85
C GLN A 35 -12.81 -1.62 -13.60
N ASP A 36 -13.67 -0.63 -13.35
CA ASP A 36 -14.57 -0.55 -12.18
C ASP A 36 -13.88 -0.54 -10.80
N CYS A 37 -12.58 -0.23 -10.76
CA CYS A 37 -11.84 -0.13 -9.52
C CYS A 37 -11.58 1.33 -9.12
N GLY A 38 -12.36 1.85 -8.17
CA GLY A 38 -12.08 3.13 -7.49
C GLY A 38 -10.90 3.08 -6.50
N GLY A 39 -10.09 2.01 -6.53
CA GLY A 39 -8.94 1.83 -5.65
C GLY A 39 -7.69 2.56 -6.11
N GLU A 40 -6.65 2.50 -5.29
CA GLU A 40 -5.34 3.09 -5.56
C GLU A 40 -4.26 2.01 -5.43
N LEU A 41 -3.15 2.17 -6.15
CA LEU A 41 -1.98 1.33 -5.99
C LEU A 41 -1.26 1.66 -4.68
N VAL A 42 -1.04 0.65 -3.85
CA VAL A 42 -0.25 0.72 -2.61
C VAL A 42 1.05 -0.06 -2.77
N GLU A 43 2.15 0.51 -2.27
CA GLU A 43 3.45 -0.19 -2.24
C GLU A 43 3.40 -1.36 -1.25
N ARG A 44 3.91 -2.51 -1.68
CA ARG A 44 3.97 -3.75 -0.90
C ARG A 44 5.33 -4.41 -1.12
N ARG A 45 5.81 -5.12 -0.09
CA ARG A 45 7.01 -5.95 -0.17
C ARG A 45 6.60 -7.41 -0.34
N ALA A 46 7.21 -8.10 -1.30
CA ALA A 46 6.98 -9.54 -1.46
C ALA A 46 7.56 -10.32 -0.26
N ARG A 47 6.93 -11.45 0.08
CA ARG A 47 7.29 -12.24 1.27
C ARG A 47 8.70 -12.84 1.20
N LYS A 48 9.20 -13.09 -0.01
CA LYS A 48 10.53 -13.71 -0.22
C LYS A 48 11.63 -12.72 0.19
N LYS A 49 12.61 -13.19 0.96
CA LYS A 49 13.78 -12.39 1.37
C LYS A 49 14.51 -11.87 0.12
N GLY A 50 14.79 -10.58 0.09
CA GLY A 50 15.43 -9.91 -1.06
C GLY A 50 14.52 -9.67 -2.27
N ALA A 51 13.22 -9.98 -2.18
CA ALA A 51 12.29 -9.69 -3.26
C ALA A 51 12.01 -8.19 -3.39
N ARG A 52 11.76 -7.78 -4.63
CA ARG A 52 11.49 -6.39 -4.99
C ARG A 52 10.15 -5.92 -4.41
N LEU A 53 10.00 -4.60 -4.29
CA LEU A 53 8.72 -3.97 -4.04
C LEU A 53 7.80 -4.22 -5.24
N PHE A 54 6.51 -4.31 -4.95
CA PHE A 54 5.44 -4.38 -5.95
C PHE A 54 4.29 -3.48 -5.52
N TYR A 55 3.41 -3.16 -6.43
CA TYR A 55 2.24 -2.33 -6.18
C TYR A 55 0.99 -3.19 -6.34
N GLY A 56 0.12 -3.19 -5.33
CA GLY A 56 -1.16 -3.88 -5.38
C GLY A 56 -2.31 -2.91 -5.15
N CYS A 57 -3.50 -3.25 -5.62
CA CYS A 57 -4.68 -2.44 -5.35
C CYS A 57 -4.97 -2.36 -3.83
N SER A 58 -5.40 -1.18 -3.38
CA SER A 58 -5.87 -0.93 -2.01
C SER A 58 -7.14 -1.73 -1.67
N ARG A 59 -7.94 -2.10 -2.68
CA ARG A 59 -9.18 -2.91 -2.55
C ARG A 59 -8.94 -4.41 -2.61
N TYR A 60 -7.72 -4.89 -2.40
CA TYR A 60 -7.50 -6.34 -2.26
C TYR A 60 -8.30 -6.86 -1.03
N PRO A 61 -9.04 -7.98 -1.13
CA PRO A 61 -9.03 -9.00 -2.19
C PRO A 61 -10.03 -8.80 -3.34
N GLU A 62 -10.89 -7.78 -3.28
CA GLU A 62 -11.90 -7.48 -4.31
C GLU A 62 -11.23 -7.18 -5.66
N CYS A 63 -10.14 -6.41 -5.64
CA CYS A 63 -9.30 -6.17 -6.81
C CYS A 63 -7.91 -6.79 -6.60
N LYS A 64 -7.57 -7.78 -7.42
CA LYS A 64 -6.29 -8.51 -7.37
C LYS A 64 -5.22 -7.93 -8.31
N PHE A 65 -5.45 -6.75 -8.86
CA PHE A 65 -4.48 -6.08 -9.74
C PHE A 65 -3.16 -5.83 -8.99
N VAL A 66 -2.06 -6.25 -9.63
CA VAL A 66 -0.69 -6.05 -9.14
C VAL A 66 0.22 -5.66 -10.30
N THR A 67 1.22 -4.82 -10.02
CA THR A 67 2.25 -4.41 -10.98
C THR A 67 3.58 -4.20 -10.28
N SER A 68 4.70 -4.35 -10.98
CA SER A 68 6.03 -4.05 -10.47
C SER A 68 6.45 -2.60 -10.69
N TYR A 69 5.69 -1.83 -11.47
CA TYR A 69 5.99 -0.44 -11.84
C TYR A 69 4.77 0.46 -11.65
N LEU A 70 5.02 1.68 -11.15
CA LEU A 70 4.03 2.75 -11.17
C LEU A 70 4.15 3.48 -12.51
N LYS A 71 3.11 3.38 -13.34
CA LYS A 71 2.99 4.25 -14.51
C LYS A 71 2.51 5.61 -14.01
N LYS A 72 3.45 6.53 -13.76
CA LYS A 72 3.12 7.94 -13.51
C LYS A 72 2.67 8.51 -14.85
N ILE A 73 1.38 8.86 -14.95
CA ILE A 73 0.84 9.67 -16.04
C ILE A 73 1.23 11.12 -15.80
#